data_AF-A0A316RIB1-F1
#
_entry.id   AF-A0A316RIB1-F1
#
_cell.length_a   1.000
_cell.length_b   1.000
_cell.length_c   1.000
_cell.angle_alpha   90.00
_cell.angle_beta   90.00
_cell.angle_gamma   90.00
#
_symmetry.space_group_name_H-M   'P 1'
#
loop_
_entity.id
_entity.type
_entity.pdbx_description
1 polymer ?
#
loop_
_entity_poly.entity_id
_entity_poly.type
_entity_poly.pdbx_seq_one_letter_code
_entity_poly.pdbx_strand_id
1 'polypeptide(L)'
;MNVTPVRVIAEHLGKTPRAVKLYMFRNRISPPSPGKNLIQELLSLKFVRPEYFAPNKDFYRLTGISQMRWWRLYRGRAMPTKKEYYTLAKHFNVTLEEALELRQLDLFNDQEK
;
A
#
# COMPACT_ATOMS: atom_id res chain seq x y z
N MET A 1 4.61 -10.73 -2.32
CA MET A 1 3.72 -11.82 -2.78
C MET A 1 2.48 -11.74 -1.91
N ASN A 2 1.22 -11.73 -2.35
CA ASN A 2 0.56 -11.87 -3.63
C ASN A 2 -0.80 -11.16 -3.51
N VAL A 3 -1.11 -10.20 -4.39
CA VAL A 3 -2.48 -10.08 -4.87
C VAL A 3 -2.47 -10.98 -6.09
N THR A 4 -3.05 -12.18 -6.05
CA THR A 4 -3.05 -13.06 -7.22
C THR A 4 -3.73 -12.29 -8.35
N PRO A 5 -2.98 -11.74 -9.32
CA PRO A 5 -3.58 -10.85 -10.29
C PRO A 5 -4.60 -11.68 -11.06
N VAL A 6 -5.75 -11.10 -11.41
CA VAL A 6 -6.79 -11.75 -12.24
C VAL A 6 -6.18 -12.48 -13.45
N ARG A 7 -5.05 -11.99 -13.97
CA ARG A 7 -4.26 -12.63 -15.03
C ARG A 7 -3.72 -14.02 -14.65
N VAL A 8 -3.13 -14.19 -13.47
CA VAL A 8 -2.58 -15.49 -13.02
C VAL A 8 -3.72 -16.50 -12.83
N ILE A 9 -4.85 -16.07 -12.28
CA ILE A 9 -6.06 -16.91 -12.16
C ILE A 9 -6.55 -17.31 -13.56
N ALA A 10 -6.55 -16.37 -14.51
CA ALA A 10 -6.96 -16.63 -15.88
C ALA A 10 -6.04 -17.62 -16.59
N GLU A 11 -4.73 -17.49 -16.44
CA GLU A 11 -3.73 -18.42 -16.97
C GLU A 11 -3.90 -19.83 -16.40
N HIS A 12 -4.03 -19.96 -15.07
CA HIS A 12 -4.22 -21.26 -14.42
C HIS A 12 -5.53 -21.94 -14.83
N LEU A 13 -6.60 -21.18 -15.05
CA LEU A 13 -7.91 -21.69 -15.47
C LEU A 13 -8.03 -21.89 -17.00
N GLY A 14 -7.01 -21.52 -17.78
CA GLY A 14 -7.11 -21.52 -19.25
C GLY A 14 -8.22 -20.61 -19.79
N LYS A 15 -8.49 -19.49 -19.11
CA LYS A 15 -9.55 -18.52 -19.45
C LYS A 15 -8.96 -17.15 -19.77
N THR A 16 -9.78 -16.27 -20.35
CA THR A 16 -9.40 -14.87 -20.50
C THR A 16 -9.57 -14.12 -19.17
N PRO A 17 -8.75 -13.10 -18.86
CA PRO A 17 -8.93 -12.27 -17.68
C PRO A 17 -10.33 -11.63 -17.57
N ARG A 18 -10.98 -11.38 -18.72
CA ARG A 18 -12.35 -10.85 -18.79
C ARG A 18 -13.38 -11.87 -18.32
N ALA A 19 -13.26 -13.13 -18.74
CA ALA A 19 -14.14 -14.21 -18.29
C ALA A 19 -14.07 -14.40 -16.77
N VAL A 20 -12.86 -14.36 -16.20
CA VAL A 20 -12.64 -14.43 -14.75
C VAL A 20 -13.30 -13.26 -14.02
N LYS A 21 -13.12 -12.01 -14.49
CA LYS A 21 -13.80 -10.84 -13.89
C LYS A 21 -15.33 -10.94 -13.93
N LEU A 22 -15.89 -11.37 -15.06
CA LEU A 22 -17.33 -11.53 -15.21
C LEU A 22 -17.87 -12.62 -14.28
N TYR A 23 -17.13 -13.71 -14.12
CA TYR A 23 -17.47 -14.75 -13.16
C TYR A 23 -17.44 -14.23 -11.72
N MET A 24 -16.36 -13.52 -11.33
CA MET A 24 -16.26 -12.91 -10.01
C MET A 24 -17.43 -11.95 -9.74
N PHE A 25 -17.78 -11.10 -10.71
CA PHE A 25 -18.90 -10.17 -10.60
C PHE A 25 -20.24 -10.88 -10.42
N ARG A 26 -20.53 -11.90 -11.25
CA ARG A 26 -21.77 -12.68 -11.16
C ARG A 26 -21.93 -13.38 -9.82
N ASN A 27 -20.83 -13.88 -9.27
CA ASN A 27 -20.81 -14.62 -8.00
C ASN A 27 -20.51 -13.72 -6.78
N ARG A 28 -20.50 -12.39 -6.96
CA ARG A 28 -20.19 -11.42 -5.89
C ARG A 28 -18.87 -11.71 -5.16
N ILE A 29 -17.89 -12.26 -5.87
CA ILE A 29 -16.55 -12.49 -5.36
C ILE A 29 -15.81 -11.16 -5.45
N SER A 30 -15.65 -10.50 -4.31
CA SER A 30 -14.82 -9.30 -4.23
C SER A 30 -13.38 -9.64 -4.62
N PRO A 31 -12.74 -8.83 -5.48
CA PRO A 31 -11.31 -9.00 -5.70
C PRO A 31 -10.58 -8.85 -4.37
N PRO A 32 -9.49 -9.61 -4.13
CA PRO A 32 -8.68 -9.42 -2.93
C PRO A 32 -8.31 -7.94 -2.85
N SER A 33 -8.59 -7.32 -1.71
CA SER A 33 -8.20 -5.94 -1.48
C SER A 33 -6.69 -5.86 -1.72
N PRO A 34 -6.18 -4.88 -2.49
CA PRO A 34 -4.77 -4.56 -2.38
C PRO A 34 -4.51 -4.32 -0.88
N GLY A 35 -3.57 -5.07 -0.30
CA GLY A 35 -3.25 -4.94 1.12
C GLY A 35 -2.99 -3.48 1.49
N LYS A 36 -3.05 -3.18 2.80
CA LYS A 36 -2.91 -1.80 3.29
C LYS A 36 -1.62 -1.14 2.75
N ASN A 37 -1.72 0.13 2.40
CA ASN A 37 -0.61 0.88 1.82
C ASN A 37 0.32 1.39 2.92
N LEU A 38 1.52 0.82 3.00
CA LEU A 38 2.55 1.15 3.98
C LEU A 38 2.86 2.65 4.10
N ILE A 39 2.79 3.41 3.01
CA ILE A 39 3.04 4.86 3.05
C ILE A 39 1.84 5.62 3.61
N GLN A 40 0.61 5.19 3.33
CA GLN A 40 -0.57 5.84 3.91
C GLN A 40 -0.69 5.55 5.41
N GLU A 41 -0.37 4.32 5.84
CA GLU A 41 -0.24 3.99 7.27
C GLU A 41 0.77 4.90 7.97
N LEU A 42 1.97 5.03 7.39
CA LEU A 42 3.03 5.87 7.91
C LEU A 42 2.60 7.34 8.02
N LEU A 43 1.89 7.86 7.02
CA LEU A 43 1.37 9.22 7.07
C LEU A 43 0.26 9.38 8.11
N SER A 44 -0.58 8.37 8.29
CA SER A 44 -1.68 8.39 9.27
C SER A 44 -1.18 8.45 10.71
N LEU A 45 0.03 7.94 10.98
CA LEU A 45 0.69 8.11 12.28
C LEU A 45 1.01 9.58 12.59
N LYS A 46 1.40 10.34 11.57
CA LYS A 46 1.87 11.71 11.75
C LYS A 46 0.79 12.77 11.52
N PHE A 47 -0.14 12.49 10.61
CA PHE A 47 -1.13 13.43 10.13
C PHE A 47 -2.54 12.90 10.41
N VAL A 48 -3.39 13.77 10.99
CA VAL A 48 -4.83 13.48 11.15
C VAL A 48 -5.52 13.30 9.80
N ARG A 49 -5.07 14.04 8.78
CA ARG A 49 -5.54 13.94 7.39
C ARG A 49 -4.35 13.84 6.43
N PRO A 50 -3.90 12.62 6.11
CA PRO A 50 -2.82 12.36 5.17
C PRO A 50 -3.06 12.96 3.77
N GLU A 51 -4.32 13.16 3.38
CA GLU A 51 -4.71 13.69 2.07
C GLU A 51 -4.23 15.12 1.84
N TYR A 52 -3.97 15.86 2.92
CA TYR A 52 -3.55 17.26 2.85
C TYR A 52 -2.04 17.40 2.67
N PHE A 53 -1.30 16.30 2.79
CA PHE A 53 0.13 16.31 2.56
C PHE A 53 0.43 16.57 1.09
N ALA A 54 0.91 17.78 0.81
CA ALA A 54 1.41 18.18 -0.50
C ALA A 54 2.95 18.18 -0.47
N PRO A 55 3.62 17.20 -1.12
CA PRO A 55 5.08 17.15 -1.15
C PRO A 55 5.65 18.37 -1.90
N ASN A 56 6.60 19.07 -1.28
CA ASN A 56 7.28 20.23 -1.85
C ASN A 56 8.68 19.86 -2.39
N LYS A 57 9.38 20.84 -2.99
CA LYS A 57 10.73 20.60 -3.54
C LYS A 57 11.73 20.14 -2.48
N ASP A 58 11.62 20.67 -1.26
CA ASP A 58 12.52 20.32 -0.16
C ASP A 58 12.31 18.89 0.31
N PHE A 59 11.06 18.43 0.39
CA PHE A 59 10.72 17.03 0.68
C PHE A 59 11.43 16.09 -0.29
N TYR A 60 11.34 16.34 -1.61
CA TYR A 60 11.99 15.48 -2.60
C TYR A 60 13.52 15.50 -2.47
N ARG A 61 14.10 16.67 -2.16
CA ARG A 61 15.55 16.81 -1.95
C ARG A 61 16.02 16.07 -0.70
N LEU A 62 15.32 16.22 0.41
CA LEU A 62 15.68 15.63 1.71
C LEU A 62 15.48 14.12 1.74
N THR A 63 14.41 13.63 1.10
CA THR A 63 14.12 12.19 1.05
C THR A 63 14.82 11.47 -0.09
N GLY A 64 15.30 12.20 -1.10
CA GLY A 64 15.88 11.63 -2.31
C GLY A 64 14.88 10.87 -3.19
N ILE A 65 13.57 10.97 -2.90
CA ILE A 65 12.54 10.31 -3.69
C ILE A 65 12.17 11.18 -4.90
N SER A 66 11.96 10.56 -6.06
CA SER A 66 11.43 11.27 -7.21
C SER A 66 9.92 11.51 -7.08
N GLN A 67 9.42 12.57 -7.73
CA GLN A 67 7.99 12.92 -7.70
C GLN A 67 7.10 11.77 -8.20
N MET A 68 7.48 11.17 -9.33
CA MET A 68 6.74 10.02 -9.86
C MET A 68 6.76 8.83 -8.91
N ARG A 69 7.90 8.56 -8.26
CA ARG A 69 8.04 7.46 -7.32
C ARG A 69 7.17 7.68 -6.09
N TRP A 70 7.18 8.88 -5.51
CA TRP A 70 6.30 9.26 -4.40
C TRP A 70 4.84 8.95 -4.71
N TRP A 71 4.32 9.43 -5.84
CA TRP A 71 2.90 9.23 -6.17
C TRP A 71 2.53 7.77 -6.45
N ARG A 72 3.46 6.96 -6.96
CA ARG A 72 3.24 5.51 -7.08
C ARG A 72 3.12 4.83 -5.72
N LEU A 73 3.96 5.22 -4.76
CA LEU A 73 3.90 4.70 -3.40
C LEU A 73 2.65 5.19 -2.66
N TYR A 74 2.38 6.50 -2.67
CA TYR A 74 1.23 7.11 -1.99
C TYR A 74 -0.11 6.53 -2.44
N ARG A 75 -0.25 6.15 -3.71
CA ARG A 75 -1.48 5.54 -4.27
C ARG A 75 -1.51 4.02 -4.18
N GLY A 76 -0.53 3.38 -3.55
CA GLY A 76 -0.45 1.93 -3.40
C GLY A 76 -0.19 1.19 -4.72
N ARG A 77 0.32 1.89 -5.74
CA ARG A 77 0.64 1.31 -7.06
C ARG A 77 2.02 0.65 -7.09
N ALA A 78 2.84 0.89 -6.08
CA ALA A 78 4.14 0.26 -5.89
C ALA A 78 4.42 0.09 -4.40
N MET A 79 5.19 -0.96 -4.05
CA MET A 79 5.71 -1.12 -2.69
C MET A 79 6.99 -0.31 -2.48
N PRO A 80 7.16 0.32 -1.30
CA PRO A 80 8.41 0.98 -0.95
C PRO A 80 9.50 -0.06 -0.72
N THR A 81 10.72 0.25 -1.13
CA THR A 81 11.91 -0.49 -0.69
C THR A 81 12.17 -0.22 0.79
N LYS A 82 12.94 -1.08 1.46
CA LYS A 82 13.34 -0.87 2.86
C LYS A 82 13.96 0.52 3.06
N LYS A 83 14.91 0.90 2.19
CA LYS A 83 15.60 2.20 2.24
C LYS A 83 14.60 3.37 2.09
N GLU A 84 13.73 3.32 1.09
CA GLU A 84 12.70 4.36 0.90
C GLU A 84 11.80 4.49 2.13
N TYR A 85 11.35 3.36 2.68
CA TYR A 85 10.51 3.35 3.87
C TYR A 85 11.20 3.99 5.07
N TYR A 86 12.46 3.60 5.36
CA TYR A 86 13.24 4.16 6.45
C TYR A 86 13.50 5.66 6.27
N THR A 87 13.85 6.11 5.07
CA THR A 87 14.08 7.53 4.79
C THR A 87 12.81 8.36 4.98
N LEU A 88 11.66 7.84 4.52
CA LEU A 88 10.37 8.50 4.71
C LEU A 88 9.96 8.53 6.20
N ALA A 89 10.10 7.41 6.92
CA ALA A 89 9.79 7.35 8.35
C ALA A 89 10.64 8.36 9.15
N LYS A 90 11.94 8.40 8.86
CA LYS A 90 12.86 9.39 9.45
C LYS A 90 12.43 10.83 9.12
N HIS A 91 12.06 11.11 7.87
CA HIS A 91 11.62 12.44 7.45
C HIS A 91 10.33 12.87 8.16
N PHE A 92 9.38 11.96 8.37
CA PHE A 92 8.12 12.24 9.08
C PHE A 92 8.26 12.20 10.60
N ASN A 93 9.46 11.91 11.11
CA ASN A 93 9.75 11.74 12.53
C ASN A 93 8.80 10.72 13.19
N VAL A 94 8.65 9.57 12.53
CA VAL A 94 7.91 8.40 13.02
C VAL A 94 8.95 7.35 13.37
N THR A 95 8.87 6.80 14.58
CA THR A 95 9.81 5.75 14.99
C THR A 95 9.45 4.43 14.30
N LEU A 96 10.45 3.57 14.11
CA LEU A 96 10.19 2.26 13.51
C LEU A 96 9.30 1.41 14.43
N GLU A 97 9.43 1.59 15.73
CA GLU A 97 8.63 0.92 16.76
C GLU A 97 7.15 1.28 16.62
N GLU A 98 6.80 2.58 16.59
CA GLU A 98 5.42 3.05 16.35
C GLU A 98 4.82 2.47 15.06
N ALA A 99 5.62 2.42 13.99
CA ALA A 99 5.20 1.90 12.70
C ALA A 99 5.05 0.37 12.68
N LEU A 100 5.76 -0.35 13.54
CA LEU A 100 5.65 -1.80 13.70
C LEU A 100 4.49 -2.17 14.63
N GLU A 101 4.33 -1.47 15.75
CA GLU A 101 3.26 -1.69 16.72
C GLU A 101 1.89 -1.56 16.08
N LEU A 102 1.65 -0.53 15.25
CA LEU A 102 0.39 -0.40 14.50
C LEU A 102 0.09 -1.62 13.63
N ARG A 103 1.11 -2.15 12.95
CA ARG A 103 0.92 -3.31 12.09
C ARG A 103 0.68 -4.59 12.87
N GLN A 104 1.34 -4.73 14.02
CA GLN A 104 1.12 -5.85 14.92
C GLN A 104 -0.30 -5.79 15.52
N LEU A 105 -0.72 -4.63 16.03
CA LEU A 105 -2.08 -4.39 16.53
C LEU A 105 -3.14 -4.75 15.48
N ASP A 106 -2.95 -4.33 14.23
CA ASP A 106 -3.85 -4.69 13.14
C ASP A 106 -3.90 -6.21 12.87
N LEU A 107 -2.76 -6.90 12.94
CA LEU A 107 -2.70 -8.36 12.74
C LEU A 107 -3.47 -9.15 13.81
N PHE A 108 -3.53 -8.63 15.04
CA PHE A 108 -4.24 -9.28 16.14
C PHE A 108 -5.72 -8.89 16.21
N ASN A 109 -6.09 -7.68 15.78
CA ASN A 109 -7.50 -7.27 15.72
C ASN A 109 -8.30 -7.98 14.61
N ASP A 110 -7.64 -8.40 13.53
CA ASP A 110 -8.28 -9.16 12.44
C ASP A 110 -8.64 -10.61 12.83
N GLN A 111 -8.26 -11.08 14.03
CA GLN A 111 -8.58 -12.43 14.56
C GLN A 111 -9.89 -12.49 15.36
N GLU A 112 -10.53 -11.35 15.65
CA GLU A 112 -11.77 -11.28 16.46
C GLU A 112 -13.06 -11.11 15.63
N LYS A 113 -13.01 -11.34 14.30
CA LYS A 113 -14.16 -11.21 13.40
C LYS A 113 -14.58 -12.50 12.71
#